data_AF-A0AAU3QZP6-F1
#
_entry.id   AF-A0AAU3QZP6-F1
#
_cell.length_a   1.000
_cell.length_b   1.000
_cell.length_c   1.000
_cell.angle_alpha   90.00
_cell.angle_beta   90.00
_cell.angle_gamma   90.00
#
_symmetry.space_group_name_H-M   'P 1'
#
loop_
_entity.id
_entity.type
_entity.pdbx_description
1 polymer ?
#
loop_
_entity_poly.entity_id
_entity_poly.type
_entity_poly.pdbx_seq_one_letter_code
_entity_poly.pdbx_strand_id
1 'polypeptide(L)'
;MTESDPAALAAFIGNQRAEHHVPHRLACRVLGVSESWFYKWRGKPMTTREVRRGKLAEAIKQIFEGSGGTYGSPKVWIRLLREGWRVSVNTVAKIMAELGLAGRKIRRRRGLTRPGKRAAAPDFVRRDFTADAPDQVWPAT
;
A
#
# COMPACT_ATOMS: atom_id res chain seq x y z
N MET A 1 -9.84 14.66 -3.57
CA MET A 1 -10.05 15.52 -2.39
C MET A 1 -8.80 15.43 -1.55
N THR A 2 -7.91 16.42 -1.71
CA THR A 2 -6.67 16.51 -0.95
C THR A 2 -7.00 16.70 0.52
N GLU A 3 -6.61 15.75 1.35
CA GLU A 3 -6.65 15.84 2.80
C GLU A 3 -5.59 16.89 3.20
N SER A 4 -5.94 18.17 3.11
CA SER A 4 -5.04 19.27 3.45
C SER A 4 -4.69 19.18 4.93
N ASP A 5 -3.40 19.08 5.24
CA ASP A 5 -2.90 19.03 6.62
C ASP A 5 -3.47 20.24 7.40
N PRO A 6 -4.23 20.02 8.49
CA PRO A 6 -4.83 21.10 9.26
C PRO A 6 -3.78 22.09 9.80
N ALA A 7 -2.54 21.64 10.06
CA ALA A 7 -1.45 22.52 10.44
C ALA A 7 -1.02 23.42 9.27
N ALA A 8 -0.88 22.87 8.06
CA ALA A 8 -0.55 23.64 6.85
C ALA A 8 -1.64 24.66 6.51
N LEU A 9 -2.92 24.29 6.63
CA LEU A 9 -4.03 25.21 6.41
C LEU A 9 -4.06 26.34 7.46
N ALA A 10 -3.80 26.05 8.74
CA ALA A 10 -3.67 27.06 9.77
C ALA A 10 -2.47 27.99 9.55
N ALA A 11 -1.33 27.46 9.10
CA ALA A 11 -0.15 28.25 8.74
C ALA A 11 -0.45 29.18 7.55
N PHE A 12 -1.11 28.68 6.50
CA PHE A 12 -1.51 29.47 5.35
C PHE A 12 -2.39 30.67 5.75
N ILE A 13 -3.43 30.44 6.58
CA ILE A 13 -4.29 31.53 7.08
C ILE A 13 -3.49 32.57 7.87
N GLY A 14 -2.48 32.13 8.64
CA GLY A 14 -1.55 33.03 9.33
C GLY A 14 -0.69 33.86 8.37
N ASN A 15 -0.12 33.24 7.34
CA ASN A 15 0.71 33.92 6.33
C ASN A 15 -0.08 34.95 5.53
N GLN A 16 -1.35 34.67 5.18
CA GLN A 16 -2.18 35.63 4.45
C GLN A 16 -2.33 36.97 5.20
N ARG A 17 -2.34 36.95 6.53
CA ARG A 17 -2.32 38.17 7.34
C ARG A 17 -0.95 38.86 7.32
N ALA A 18 0.13 38.09 7.36
CA ALA A 18 1.49 38.62 7.41
C ALA A 18 1.95 39.22 6.07
N GLU A 19 1.61 38.57 4.95
CA GLU A 19 2.08 38.92 3.61
C GLU A 19 1.12 39.86 2.87
N HIS A 20 -0.18 39.72 3.08
CA HIS A 20 -1.21 40.44 2.31
C HIS A 20 -2.15 41.30 3.16
N HIS A 21 -1.88 41.42 4.47
CA HIS A 21 -2.72 42.13 5.43
C HIS A 21 -4.20 41.68 5.45
N VAL A 22 -4.46 40.45 5.00
CA VAL A 22 -5.81 39.88 4.96
C VAL A 22 -6.25 39.51 6.38
N PRO A 23 -7.42 39.98 6.85
CA PRO A 23 -7.93 39.58 8.16
C PRO A 23 -8.19 38.07 8.20
N HIS A 24 -7.84 37.40 9.31
CA HIS A 24 -8.06 35.95 9.48
C HIS A 24 -9.52 35.56 9.22
N ARG A 25 -10.48 36.40 9.63
CA ARG A 25 -11.92 36.20 9.39
C ARG A 25 -12.25 36.08 7.90
N LEU A 26 -11.63 36.89 7.05
CA LEU A 26 -11.85 36.85 5.60
C LEU A 26 -11.23 35.58 5.01
N ALA A 27 -9.98 35.27 5.37
CA ALA A 27 -9.30 34.06 4.91
C ALA A 27 -10.04 32.78 5.34
N CYS A 28 -10.51 32.72 6.59
CA CYS A 28 -11.32 31.61 7.10
C CYS A 28 -12.62 31.44 6.30
N ARG A 29 -13.32 32.54 6.02
CA ARG A 29 -14.56 32.53 5.22
C ARG A 29 -14.33 32.05 3.79
N VAL A 30 -13.28 32.51 3.13
CA VAL A 30 -12.92 32.10 1.76
C VAL A 30 -12.57 30.61 1.70
N LEU A 31 -11.88 30.10 2.72
CA LEU A 31 -11.45 28.70 2.81
C LEU A 31 -12.53 27.77 3.40
N GLY A 32 -13.69 28.30 3.79
CA GLY A 32 -14.79 27.51 4.35
C GLY A 32 -14.53 26.93 5.75
N VAL A 33 -13.60 27.49 6.51
CA VAL A 33 -13.26 27.07 7.87
C VAL A 33 -13.74 28.10 8.90
N SER A 34 -14.11 27.63 10.09
CA SER A 34 -14.50 28.52 11.20
C SER A 34 -13.28 29.21 11.83
N GLU A 35 -13.47 30.42 12.37
CA GLU A 35 -12.40 31.12 13.11
C GLU A 35 -11.96 30.34 14.35
N SER A 36 -12.89 29.68 15.06
CA SER A 36 -12.59 28.85 16.22
C SER A 36 -11.74 27.63 15.85
N TRP A 37 -11.96 27.03 14.68
CA TRP A 37 -11.09 26.00 14.14
C TRP A 37 -9.67 26.53 13.88
N PHE A 38 -9.55 27.71 13.25
CA PHE A 38 -8.23 28.32 13.01
C PHE A 38 -7.47 28.53 14.31
N TYR A 39 -8.07 29.17 15.32
CA TYR A 39 -7.39 29.38 16.60
C TYR A 39 -7.09 28.09 17.37
N LYS A 40 -7.90 27.04 17.21
CA LYS A 40 -7.65 25.72 17.79
C LYS A 40 -6.44 25.01 17.17
N TRP A 41 -6.21 25.21 15.87
CA TRP A 41 -5.12 24.57 15.13
C TRP A 41 -3.88 25.46 14.98
N ARG A 42 -4.02 26.77 15.18
CA ARG A 42 -2.92 27.73 15.14
C ARG A 42 -1.91 27.44 16.25
N GLY A 43 -0.72 27.00 15.85
CA GLY A 43 0.37 26.70 16.78
C GLY A 43 0.20 25.39 17.56
N LYS A 44 -0.75 24.54 17.17
CA LYS A 44 -0.90 23.22 17.79
C LYS A 44 0.33 22.37 17.41
N PRO A 45 1.17 21.96 18.37
CA PRO A 45 2.33 21.13 18.07
C PRO A 45 1.87 19.76 17.57
N MET A 46 2.61 19.19 16.62
CA MET A 46 2.38 17.81 16.19
C MET A 46 2.47 16.89 17.41
N THR A 47 1.48 16.03 17.57
CA THR A 47 1.49 15.04 18.64
C THR A 47 2.64 14.06 18.45
N THR A 48 3.13 13.45 19.54
CA THR A 48 4.20 12.43 19.48
C THR A 48 3.89 11.31 18.49
N ARG A 49 2.59 10.98 18.33
CA ARG A 49 2.11 9.99 17.37
C ARG A 49 2.26 10.44 15.92
N GLU A 50 1.92 11.68 15.62
CA GLU A 50 2.06 12.27 14.27
C GLU A 50 3.53 12.39 13.89
N VAL A 51 4.38 12.85 14.82
CA VAL A 51 5.84 12.90 14.62
C VAL A 51 6.40 11.51 14.34
N ARG A 52 6.01 10.50 15.14
CA ARG A 52 6.44 9.11 14.92
C ARG A 52 5.96 8.57 13.58
N ARG A 53 4.73 8.90 13.17
CA ARG A 53 4.18 8.50 11.87
C ARG A 53 4.96 9.14 10.72
N GLY A 54 5.30 10.43 10.82
CA GLY A 54 6.13 11.13 9.83
C GLY A 54 7.51 10.49 9.69
N LYS A 55 8.18 10.20 10.82
CA LYS A 55 9.48 9.49 10.81
C LYS A 55 9.38 8.09 10.18
N LEU A 56 8.30 7.38 10.46
CA LEU A 56 8.05 6.06 9.86
C LEU A 56 7.80 6.15 8.35
N ALA A 57 7.04 7.15 7.89
CA ALA A 57 6.78 7.39 6.47
C ALA A 57 8.07 7.70 5.71
N GLU A 58 8.94 8.52 6.30
CA GLU A 58 10.25 8.85 5.74
C GLU A 58 11.15 7.61 5.63
N ALA A 59 11.24 6.80 6.69
CA ALA A 59 12.01 5.55 6.66
C ALA A 59 11.47 4.56 5.59
N ILE A 60 10.15 4.44 5.46
CA ILE A 60 9.51 3.62 4.41
C ILE A 60 9.95 4.09 3.02
N LYS A 61 9.93 5.40 2.79
CA LYS A 61 10.30 6.00 1.50
C LYS A 61 11.77 5.73 1.16
N GLN A 62 12.67 5.94 2.12
CA GLN A 62 14.11 5.68 1.94
C GLN A 62 14.40 4.22 1.60
N ILE A 63 13.76 3.28 2.32
CA ILE A 63 13.91 1.84 2.04
C ILE A 63 13.36 1.48 0.65
N PHE A 64 12.22 2.06 0.28
CA PHE A 64 11.60 1.81 -1.02
C PHE A 64 12.48 2.32 -2.17
N GLU A 65 12.95 3.57 -2.07
CA GLU A 65 13.85 4.20 -3.05
C GLU A 65 15.19 3.47 -3.15
N GLY A 66 15.78 3.10 -2.01
CA GLY A 66 17.01 2.29 -1.97
C GLY A 66 16.86 0.90 -2.59
N SER A 67 15.63 0.38 -2.70
CA SER A 67 15.33 -0.88 -3.40
C SER A 67 15.03 -0.71 -4.91
N GLY A 68 15.09 0.53 -5.43
CA GLY A 68 14.69 0.86 -6.80
C GLY A 68 13.21 0.65 -7.06
N GLY A 69 12.36 0.82 -6.04
CA GLY A 69 10.90 0.62 -6.14
C GLY A 69 10.45 -0.85 -6.31
N THR A 70 11.34 -1.80 -6.06
CA THR A 70 11.01 -3.23 -6.19
C THR A 70 10.28 -3.76 -4.96
N TYR A 71 10.54 -3.20 -3.78
CA TYR A 71 10.03 -3.74 -2.52
C TYR A 71 8.57 -3.35 -2.27
N GLY A 72 7.74 -4.36 -1.97
CA GLY A 72 6.39 -4.15 -1.44
C GLY A 72 6.40 -4.08 0.09
N SER A 73 5.22 -3.85 0.68
CA SER A 73 5.04 -3.72 2.14
C SER A 73 5.67 -4.83 2.98
N PRO A 74 5.69 -6.13 2.59
CA PRO A 74 6.34 -7.15 3.41
C PRO A 74 7.87 -7.01 3.46
N LYS A 75 8.50 -6.64 2.35
CA LYS A 75 9.96 -6.49 2.27
C LYS A 75 10.43 -5.20 2.98
N VAL A 76 9.68 -4.11 2.80
CA VAL A 76 9.94 -2.86 3.53
C VAL A 76 9.79 -3.09 5.03
N TRP A 77 8.75 -3.81 5.47
CA TRP A 77 8.55 -4.15 6.88
C TRP A 77 9.70 -4.96 7.47
N ILE A 78 10.22 -5.97 6.77
CA ILE A 78 11.39 -6.75 7.23
C ILE A 78 12.60 -5.84 7.42
N ARG A 79 12.81 -4.87 6.52
CA ARG A 79 13.92 -3.92 6.64
C ARG A 79 13.75 -2.99 7.84
N LEU A 80 12.54 -2.45 8.04
CA LEU A 80 12.20 -1.64 9.21
C LEU A 80 12.40 -2.39 10.53
N LEU A 81 12.02 -3.67 10.60
CA LEU A 81 12.26 -4.50 11.77
C LEU A 81 13.75 -4.64 12.09
N ARG A 82 14.61 -4.81 11.07
CA ARG A 82 16.07 -4.88 11.23
C ARG A 82 16.67 -3.56 11.71
N GLU A 83 16.04 -2.45 11.36
CA GLU A 83 16.38 -1.10 11.85
C GLU A 83 15.79 -0.80 13.24
N GLY A 84 15.12 -1.77 13.87
CA GLY A 84 14.60 -1.67 15.24
C GLY A 84 13.18 -1.11 15.37
N TRP A 85 12.47 -0.89 14.25
CA TRP A 85 11.10 -0.40 14.28
C TRP A 85 10.11 -1.48 14.72
N ARG A 86 9.26 -1.14 15.68
CA ARG A 86 8.12 -1.98 16.10
C ARG A 86 6.84 -1.48 15.45
N VAL A 87 6.50 -2.03 14.29
CA VAL A 87 5.30 -1.69 13.51
C VAL A 87 4.72 -2.94 12.85
N SER A 88 3.42 -2.91 12.53
CA SER A 88 2.77 -4.01 11.80
C SER A 88 2.96 -3.86 10.29
N VAL A 89 2.95 -4.98 9.55
CA VAL A 89 2.97 -4.98 8.08
C VAL A 89 1.79 -4.17 7.51
N ASN A 90 0.62 -4.25 8.13
CA ASN A 90 -0.57 -3.51 7.70
C ASN A 90 -0.40 -2.00 7.85
N THR A 91 0.28 -1.55 8.90
CA THR A 91 0.63 -0.14 9.08
C THR A 91 1.55 0.35 7.96
N VAL A 92 2.57 -0.45 7.63
CA VAL A 92 3.50 -0.16 6.52
C VAL A 92 2.73 -0.11 5.20
N ALA A 93 1.86 -1.08 4.94
CA ALA A 93 1.05 -1.13 3.73
C ALA A 93 0.13 0.10 3.58
N LYS A 94 -0.51 0.53 4.68
CA LYS A 94 -1.35 1.72 4.69
C LYS A 94 -0.55 2.99 4.35
N ILE A 95 0.60 3.17 5.00
CA ILE A 95 1.46 4.34 4.75
C ILE A 95 2.02 4.31 3.32
N MET A 96 2.44 3.13 2.81
CA MET A 96 2.86 3.01 1.41
C MET A 96 1.74 3.39 0.44
N ALA A 97 0.51 2.97 0.71
CA ALA A 97 -0.64 3.34 -0.12
C ALA A 97 -0.94 4.85 -0.08
N GLU A 98 -0.87 5.48 1.09
CA GLU A 98 -1.01 6.93 1.25
C GLU A 98 0.08 7.72 0.49
N LEU A 99 1.30 7.18 0.44
CA LEU A 99 2.42 7.75 -0.31
C LEU A 99 2.42 7.37 -1.81
N GLY A 100 1.46 6.56 -2.28
CA GLY A 100 1.43 6.07 -3.66
C GLY A 100 2.56 5.10 -4.03
N LEU A 101 3.21 4.49 -3.04
CA LEU A 101 4.32 3.55 -3.23
C LEU A 101 3.79 2.13 -3.42
N ALA A 102 4.07 1.54 -4.58
CA ALA A 102 3.71 0.17 -4.89
C ALA A 102 4.95 -0.63 -5.32
N GLY A 103 5.20 -1.75 -4.62
CA GLY A 103 6.26 -2.66 -5.00
C GLY A 103 5.97 -3.35 -6.33
N ARG A 104 7.03 -3.60 -7.12
CA ARG A 104 6.91 -4.29 -8.41
C ARG A 104 6.34 -5.71 -8.24
N LYS A 105 5.18 -5.98 -8.86
CA LYS A 105 4.56 -7.31 -8.89
C LYS A 105 5.25 -8.19 -9.93
N ILE A 106 5.90 -9.27 -9.50
CA ILE A 106 6.41 -10.29 -10.42
C ILE A 106 5.21 -11.04 -11.00
N ARG A 107 5.07 -11.06 -12.33
CA ARG A 107 4.01 -11.80 -13.01
C ARG A 107 4.33 -13.30 -12.93
N ARG A 108 3.54 -14.06 -12.17
CA ARG A 108 3.68 -15.52 -12.11
C ARG A 108 3.31 -16.10 -13.48
N ARG A 109 4.23 -16.82 -14.12
CA ARG A 109 3.97 -17.51 -15.39
C ARG A 109 2.95 -18.62 -15.10
N ARG A 110 1.75 -18.55 -15.67
CA ARG A 110 0.77 -19.63 -15.61
C ARG A 110 1.28 -20.77 -16.50
N GLY A 111 1.36 -21.98 -15.94
CA GLY A 111 1.64 -23.30 -16.55
C GLY A 111 2.36 -23.37 -17.90
N LEU A 112 3.56 -23.96 -17.92
CA LEU A 112 4.25 -24.40 -19.13
C LEU A 112 3.59 -25.63 -19.80
N THR A 113 2.67 -26.31 -19.10
CA THR A 113 1.93 -27.46 -19.61
C THR A 113 0.90 -26.99 -20.63
N ARG A 114 1.35 -26.78 -21.85
CA ARG A 114 0.47 -26.75 -23.03
C ARG A 114 0.21 -28.21 -23.42
N PRO A 115 -1.04 -28.62 -23.65
CA PRO A 115 -1.31 -29.91 -24.27
C PRO A 115 -0.45 -30.04 -25.53
N GLY A 116 0.26 -31.15 -25.68
CA GLY A 116 1.00 -31.43 -26.91
C GLY A 116 0.03 -31.45 -28.10
N LYS A 117 0.53 -31.23 -29.32
CA LYS A 117 -0.30 -31.29 -30.55
C LYS A 117 -0.84 -32.70 -30.87
N ARG A 118 -0.43 -33.71 -30.09
CA ARG A 118 -0.89 -35.09 -30.28
C ARG A 118 -2.32 -35.20 -29.79
N ALA A 119 -3.16 -35.90 -30.54
CA ALA A 119 -4.48 -36.30 -30.07
C ALA A 119 -4.31 -37.04 -28.73
N ALA A 120 -5.20 -36.75 -27.78
CA ALA A 120 -5.24 -37.53 -26.54
C ALA A 120 -5.45 -39.00 -26.90
N ALA A 121 -4.74 -39.90 -26.20
CA ALA A 121 -4.95 -41.33 -26.39
C ALA A 121 -6.43 -41.66 -26.09
N PRO A 122 -7.07 -42.48 -26.93
CA PRO A 122 -8.45 -42.88 -26.71
C PRO A 122 -8.57 -43.64 -25.38
N ASP A 123 -9.51 -43.20 -24.55
CA ASP A 123 -9.83 -43.83 -23.27
C ASP A 123 -10.74 -45.05 -23.52
N PHE A 124 -10.11 -46.20 -23.78
CA PHE A 124 -10.81 -47.47 -23.99
C PHE A 124 -11.55 -47.96 -22.75
N VAL A 125 -11.11 -47.51 -21.57
CA VAL A 125 -11.64 -47.91 -20.27
C VAL A 125 -12.78 -46.97 -19.84
N ARG A 126 -12.99 -45.85 -20.55
CA ARG A 126 -14.02 -44.83 -20.24
C ARG A 126 -14.01 -44.40 -18.76
N ARG A 127 -12.84 -44.42 -18.14
CA ARG A 127 -12.62 -44.18 -16.70
C ARG A 127 -13.30 -45.17 -15.74
N ASP A 128 -13.70 -46.35 -16.22
CA ASP A 128 -14.19 -47.43 -15.38
C ASP A 128 -13.08 -48.42 -15.06
N PHE A 129 -12.48 -48.27 -13.88
CA PHE A 129 -11.38 -49.12 -13.42
C PHE A 129 -11.86 -50.32 -12.60
N THR A 130 -13.14 -50.65 -12.66
CA THR A 130 -13.72 -51.79 -11.95
C THR A 130 -13.31 -53.09 -12.62
N ALA A 131 -12.73 -54.02 -11.86
CA ALA A 131 -12.31 -55.34 -12.33
C ALA A 131 -12.56 -56.39 -11.24
N ASP A 132 -13.05 -57.56 -11.64
CA ASP A 132 -13.38 -58.65 -10.71
C ASP A 132 -12.16 -59.51 -10.35
N ALA A 133 -11.06 -59.40 -11.13
CA ALA A 133 -9.80 -60.09 -10.88
C ALA A 133 -8.58 -59.26 -11.35
N PRO A 134 -7.36 -59.56 -10.88
CA PRO A 134 -6.12 -58.95 -11.38
C PRO A 134 -5.95 -59.14 -12.89
N ASP A 135 -5.19 -58.24 -13.53
CA ASP A 135 -4.80 -58.26 -14.96
C ASP A 135 -5.94 -58.12 -16.00
N GLN A 136 -7.14 -57.71 -15.59
CA GLN A 136 -8.29 -57.58 -16.51
C GLN A 136 -8.46 -56.22 -17.18
N VAL A 137 -7.95 -55.14 -16.58
CA VAL A 137 -8.09 -53.77 -17.11
C VAL A 137 -6.71 -53.12 -17.23
N TRP A 138 -6.35 -52.73 -18.44
CA TRP A 138 -5.09 -52.09 -18.75
C TRP A 138 -5.33 -50.71 -19.38
N PRO A 139 -4.75 -49.62 -18.83
CA PRO A 139 -4.75 -48.35 -19.53
C PRO A 139 -3.83 -48.44 -20.76
N ALA A 140 -4.33 -48.02 -21.93
CA ALA A 140 -3.50 -47.92 -23.12
C ALA A 140 -2.39 -46.87 -22.89
N THR A 141 -1.14 -47.24 -23.20
CA THR A 141 0.06 -46.40 -23.03
C THR A 141 0.26 -45.44 -24.20
#